data_AF-A0A4V1TCY4-F1
#
_entry.id   AF-A0A4V1TCY4-F1
#
_cell.length_a   1.000
_cell.length_b   1.000
_cell.length_c   1.000
_cell.angle_alpha   90.00
_cell.angle_beta   90.00
_cell.angle_gamma   90.00
#
_symmetry.space_group_name_H-M   'P 1'
#
loop_
_entity.id
_entity.type
_entity.pdbx_description
1 polymer ?
#
loop_
_entity_poly.entity_id
_entity_poly.type
_entity_poly.pdbx_seq_one_letter_code
_entity_poly.pdbx_strand_id
1 'polypeptide(L)' 'MAPVPSDIEIARAAKKKPIADIGAALGISPEALVPYGHDKAKIGADFIGSLQGRPDGKLILVTAINPTPAGEGKTTTTVG' A
#
# COMPACT_ATOMS: atom_id res chain seq x y z
N MET A 1 -17.22 15.20 -20.66
CA MET A 1 -16.65 14.47 -19.52
C MET A 1 -16.09 15.50 -18.56
N ALA A 2 -16.40 15.45 -17.26
CA ALA A 2 -15.77 16.37 -16.32
C ALA A 2 -14.24 16.12 -16.30
N PRO A 3 -13.41 17.15 -16.17
CA PRO A 3 -11.96 16.96 -16.11
C PRO A 3 -11.60 16.11 -14.88
N VAL A 4 -10.71 15.13 -15.08
CA VAL A 4 -10.12 14.38 -13.97
C VAL A 4 -9.21 15.35 -13.20
N PRO A 5 -9.37 15.48 -11.87
CA PRO A 5 -8.48 16.33 -11.07
C PRO A 5 -7.04 15.85 -11.15
N SER A 6 -6.08 16.73 -10.86
CA SER A 6 -4.67 16.34 -10.76
C SER A 6 -4.45 15.31 -9.65
N ASP A 7 -3.42 14.48 -9.77
CA ASP A 7 -3.09 13.43 -8.77
C ASP A 7 -2.98 13.99 -7.35
N ILE A 8 -2.44 15.19 -7.19
CA ILE A 8 -2.28 15.83 -5.88
C ILE A 8 -3.62 16.31 -5.30
N GLU A 9 -4.57 16.74 -6.14
CA GLU A 9 -5.92 17.11 -5.71
C GLU A 9 -6.68 15.87 -5.24
N ILE A 10 -6.59 14.76 -6.00
CA ILE A 10 -7.16 13.47 -5.63
C ILE A 10 -6.57 12.99 -4.29
N ALA A 11 -5.24 13.03 -4.14
CA ALA A 11 -4.55 12.61 -2.92
C ALA A 11 -4.92 13.45 -1.69
N ARG A 12 -5.10 14.77 -1.85
CA ARG A 12 -5.51 15.67 -0.75
C ARG A 12 -6.98 15.51 -0.37
N ALA A 13 -7.85 15.17 -1.33
CA ALA A 13 -9.27 14.91 -1.08
C ALA A 13 -9.53 13.53 -0.44
N ALA A 14 -8.54 12.63 -0.45
CA ALA A 14 -8.69 11.28 0.06
C ALA A 14 -8.97 11.24 1.57
N LYS A 15 -10.07 10.58 1.95
CA LYS A 15 -10.39 10.27 3.35
C LYS A 15 -9.61 9.04 3.81
N LYS A 16 -8.36 9.26 4.22
CA LYS A 16 -7.46 8.19 4.67
C LYS A 16 -7.94 7.61 6.00
N LYS A 17 -7.86 6.28 6.13
CA LYS A 17 -8.04 5.60 7.41
C LYS A 17 -6.77 5.73 8.26
N PRO A 18 -6.89 5.77 9.60
CA PRO A 18 -5.75 5.58 10.49
C PRO A 18 -4.99 4.29 10.16
N ILE A 19 -3.67 4.33 10.25
CA ILE A 19 -2.81 3.16 9.95
C ILE A 19 -3.06 2.00 10.91
N ALA A 20 -3.47 2.29 12.15
CA ALA A 20 -3.85 1.29 13.14
C ALA A 20 -5.06 0.45 12.68
N ASP A 21 -6.06 1.08 12.04
CA ASP A 21 -7.23 0.37 11.52
C ASP A 21 -6.86 -0.58 10.38
N ILE A 22 -5.91 -0.19 9.53
CA ILE A 22 -5.36 -1.05 8.47
C ILE A 22 -4.60 -2.23 9.06
N GLY A 23 -3.78 -1.99 10.09
CA GLY A 23 -3.06 -3.03 10.81
C GLY A 23 -4.00 -4.05 11.46
N ALA A 24 -5.04 -3.58 12.15
CA ALA A 24 -6.06 -4.44 12.77
C ALA A 24 -6.78 -5.32 11.74
N ALA A 25 -7.12 -4.77 10.57
CA ALA A 25 -7.74 -5.54 9.49
C ALA A 25 -6.84 -6.65 8.92
N LEU A 26 -5.52 -6.50 9.05
CA LEU A 26 -4.51 -7.49 8.63
C LEU A 26 -4.06 -8.40 9.78
N GLY A 27 -4.64 -8.28 10.99
CA GLY A 27 -4.24 -9.05 12.16
C GLY A 27 -2.87 -8.66 12.72
N ILE A 28 -2.44 -7.41 12.50
CA ILE A 28 -1.20 -6.85 13.06
C ILE A 28 -1.54 -6.17 14.38
N SER A 29 -0.94 -6.64 15.47
CA SER A 29 -1.15 -6.09 16.81
C SER A 29 -0.60 -4.66 16.93
N PRO A 30 -1.19 -3.77 17.74
CA PRO A 30 -0.68 -2.42 17.95
C PRO A 30 0.79 -2.37 18.42
N GLU A 31 1.22 -3.34 19.22
CA GLU A 31 2.59 -3.46 19.75
C GLU A 31 3.62 -3.76 18.66
N ALA A 32 3.18 -4.37 17.54
CA ALA A 32 3.99 -4.66 16.38
C ALA A 32 4.04 -3.51 15.36
N LEU A 33 3.29 -2.42 15.60
CA LEU A 33 3.29 -1.23 14.76
C LEU A 33 4.05 -0.11 15.45
N VAL A 34 4.97 0.51 14.71
CA VAL A 34 5.69 1.72 15.13
C VAL A 34 5.17 2.89 14.29
N PRO A 35 4.21 3.70 14.79
CA PRO A 35 3.57 4.73 14.00
C PRO A 35 4.47 5.94 13.73
N TYR A 36 4.30 6.53 12.55
CA TYR A 36 4.91 7.79 12.12
C TYR A 36 3.80 8.75 11.68
N GLY A 37 3.17 9.38 12.68
CA GLY A 37 1.90 10.08 12.48
C GLY A 37 0.72 9.10 12.35
N HIS A 38 -0.35 9.54 11.70
CA HIS A 38 -1.63 8.81 11.71
C HIS A 38 -1.79 7.79 10.58
N ASP A 39 -1.04 7.91 9.49
CA ASP A 39 -1.27 7.19 8.22
C ASP A 39 -0.07 6.35 7.76
N LYS A 40 0.98 6.25 8.59
CA LYS A 40 2.21 5.51 8.28
C LYS A 40 2.72 4.81 9.54
N ALA A 41 3.28 3.62 9.37
CA ALA A 41 3.93 2.88 10.43
C ALA A 41 5.02 1.96 9.86
N LYS A 42 6.02 1.63 10.68
CA LYS A 42 6.88 0.46 10.45
C LYS A 42 6.26 -0.76 11.14
N ILE A 43 6.55 -1.95 10.61
CA ILE A 43 6.17 -3.24 11.21
C ILE A 43 7.40 -3.81 11.92
N GLY A 44 7.23 -4.28 13.16
CA GLY A 44 8.28 -4.90 13.96
C GLY A 44 8.81 -6.19 13.34
N ALA A 45 10.12 -6.40 13.40
CA ALA A 45 10.77 -7.58 12.82
C ALA A 45 10.32 -8.89 13.49
N ASP A 46 10.12 -8.88 14.81
CA ASP A 46 9.66 -10.06 15.56
C ASP A 46 8.28 -10.54 15.11
N PHE A 47 7.37 -9.59 14.79
CA PHE A 47 6.06 -9.92 14.23
C PHE A 47 6.22 -10.59 12.87
N ILE A 48 7.07 -10.06 11.98
CA ILE A 48 7.35 -10.69 10.67
C ILE A 48 7.92 -12.09 10.86
N GLY A 49 8.87 -12.27 11.79
CA GLY A 49 9.45 -13.57 12.12
C GLY A 49 8.40 -14.58 12.60
N SER A 50 7.39 -14.13 13.36
CA SER A 50 6.29 -14.99 13.82
C SER A 50 5.41 -15.56 12.70
N LEU A 51 5.49 -15.01 11.48
CA LEU A 51 4.68 -15.43 10.33
C LEU A 51 5.31 -16.56 9.50
N GLN A 52 6.56 -16.95 9.74
CA GLN A 52 7.32 -17.88 8.87
C GLN A 52 6.67 -19.26 8.66
N GLY A 53 5.78 -19.70 9.55
CA GLY A 53 5.04 -20.96 9.41
C GLY A 53 3.73 -20.86 8.62
N ARG A 54 3.32 -19.66 8.20
CA ARG A 54 2.09 -19.46 7.43
C ARG A 54 2.34 -19.75 5.95
N PRO A 55 1.36 -20.33 5.24
CA PRO A 55 1.49 -20.51 3.80
C PRO A 55 1.54 -19.15 3.11
N ASP A 56 2.41 -19.03 2.10
CA ASP A 56 2.50 -17.83 1.28
C ASP A 56 1.20 -17.57 0.50
N GLY A 57 0.90 -16.29 0.32
CA GLY A 57 -0.12 -15.83 -0.62
C GLY A 57 0.30 -16.06 -2.08
N LYS A 58 -0.53 -15.59 -3.02
CA LYS A 58 -0.17 -15.61 -4.44
C LYS A 58 0.75 -14.42 -4.75
N LEU A 59 1.90 -14.70 -5.38
CA LEU A 59 2.81 -13.67 -5.89
C LEU A 59 2.45 -13.33 -7.33
N ILE A 60 2.07 -12.09 -7.59
CA ILE A 60 1.73 -11.58 -8.91
C ILE A 60 2.77 -10.54 -9.32
N LEU A 61 3.52 -10.82 -10.39
CA LEU A 61 4.48 -9.90 -10.97
C LEU A 61 3.81 -9.07 -12.07
N VAL A 62 3.72 -7.76 -11.88
CA VAL A 62 3.27 -6.81 -12.91
C VAL A 62 4.50 -6.28 -13.67
N THR A 63 4.52 -6.50 -14.98
CA THR A 63 5.58 -6.01 -15.88
C THR A 63 4.99 -5.12 -16.98
N ALA A 64 5.84 -4.44 -17.73
CA ALA A 64 5.48 -3.62 -18.88
C ALA A 64 6.46 -3.87 -20.03
N ILE A 65 6.10 -3.41 -21.22
CA ILE A 65 7.02 -3.32 -22.37
C ILE A 65 8.13 -2.31 -22.08
N ASN A 66 9.09 -2.19 -23.01
CA ASN A 66 10.11 -1.14 -22.94
C ASN A 66 9.47 0.25 -22.79
N PRO A 67 9.95 1.09 -21.85
CA PRO A 67 9.37 2.41 -21.64
C PRO A 67 9.42 3.29 -22.88
N THR A 68 8.34 4.04 -23.10
CA THR A 68 8.19 5.02 -24.18
C THR A 68 7.80 6.39 -23.60
N PRO A 69 7.96 7.49 -24.36
CA PRO A 69 7.53 8.82 -23.90
C PRO A 69 6.03 8.95 -23.60
N ALA A 70 5.19 8.05 -24.11
CA ALA A 70 3.75 8.06 -23.85
C ALA A 70 3.42 7.60 -22.42
N GLY A 71 4.28 6.80 -21.80
CA GLY A 71 4.09 6.22 -20.47
C GLY A 71 3.13 5.01 -20.49
N GLU A 72 3.55 3.93 -19.82
CA GLU A 72 2.83 2.64 -19.87
C GLU A 72 1.91 2.43 -18.66
N GLY A 73 1.96 3.30 -17.65
CA GLY A 73 1.07 3.24 -16.49
C GLY A 73 1.28 2.05 -15.55
N LYS A 74 2.44 1.37 -15.58
CA LYS A 74 2.74 0.15 -14.80
C LYS A 74 2.35 0.25 -13.32
N THR A 75 2.75 1.33 -12.64
CA THR A 75 2.47 1.51 -11.20
C THR A 75 0.98 1.73 -10.94
N THR A 76 0.30 2.50 -11.80
CA THR A 76 -1.15 2.72 -11.71
C THR A 76 -1.91 1.40 -11.81
N THR A 77 -1.53 0.53 -12.76
CA THR A 77 -2.10 -0.81 -12.92
C THR A 77 -1.75 -1.77 -11.78
N THR A 78 -0.65 -1.53 -11.05
CA THR A 78 -0.30 -2.37 -9.88
C THR A 78 -1.13 -1.99 -8.65
N VAL A 79 -1.59 -0.74 -8.56
CA VAL A 79 -2.39 -0.24 -7.44
C VAL A 79 -3.90 -0.42 -7.67
N GLY A 80 -4.37 -0.26 -8.92
CA GLY A 80 -5.78 -0.37 -9.32
C GLY A 80 -6.23 -1.80 -9.55
#